data_AF-A0A927MQU9-F1
#
_entry.id   AF-A0A927MQU9-F1
#
_cell.length_a   1.000
_cell.length_b   1.000
_cell.length_c   1.000
_cell.angle_alpha   90.00
_cell.angle_beta   90.00
_cell.angle_gamma   90.00
#
_symmetry.space_group_name_H-M   'P 1'
#
loop_
_entity.id
_entity.type
_entity.pdbx_description
1 polymer ?
#
loop_
_entity_poly.entity_id
_entity_poly.type
_entity_poly.pdbx_seq_one_letter_code
_entity_poly.pdbx_strand_id
1 'polypeptide(L)'
;MRGNEARLAYVLAYDAARKALTAVLENQGLRPTSRGGHVALIDAVRASWGPTAWECPAARGPHASRNRVEHPDSSVPPVSPQEVTETLPKVEDVLDAAAKVIEAMPVWT
;
A
#
# COMPACT_ATOMS: atom_id res chain seq x y z
N MET A 1 9.04 19.83 4.71
CA MET A 1 8.98 18.66 5.61
C MET A 1 10.35 18.42 6.22
N ARG A 2 10.43 18.18 7.52
CA ARG A 2 11.63 17.66 8.21
C ARG A 2 11.79 16.16 7.92
N GLY A 3 12.99 15.60 8.10
CA GLY A 3 13.28 14.19 7.79
C GLY A 3 12.38 13.18 8.53
N ASN A 4 12.00 13.44 9.78
CA ASN A 4 11.07 12.58 10.51
C ASN A 4 9.62 12.68 10.00
N GLU A 5 9.20 13.87 9.54
CA GLU A 5 7.87 14.08 8.95
C GLU A 5 7.73 13.32 7.64
N ALA A 6 8.76 13.33 6.79
CA ALA A 6 8.77 12.60 5.53
C ALA A 6 8.64 11.09 5.74
N ARG A 7 9.41 10.54 6.68
CA ARG A 7 9.33 9.15 7.10
C ARG A 7 7.93 8.78 7.60
N LEU A 8 7.38 9.55 8.54
CA LEU A 8 6.05 9.27 9.10
C LEU A 8 4.95 9.35 8.04
N ALA A 9 5.00 10.36 7.17
CA ALA A 9 4.05 10.50 6.06
C ALA A 9 4.10 9.28 5.12
N TYR A 10 5.31 8.81 4.79
CA TYR A 10 5.48 7.62 3.95
C TYR A 10 4.90 6.36 4.61
N VAL A 11 5.17 6.15 5.91
CA VAL A 11 4.60 5.01 6.65
C VAL A 11 3.08 5.06 6.67
N LEU A 12 2.49 6.24 6.91
CA LEU A 12 1.04 6.41 6.92
C LEU A 12 0.42 6.16 5.55
N ALA A 13 1.02 6.70 4.48
CA ALA A 13 0.57 6.47 3.11
C ALA A 13 0.62 4.97 2.74
N TYR A 14 1.70 4.29 3.12
CA TYR A 14 1.86 2.85 2.93
C TYR A 14 0.78 2.04 3.68
N ASP A 15 0.55 2.33 4.96
CA ASP A 15 -0.46 1.62 5.75
C ASP A 15 -1.88 1.90 5.25
N ALA A 16 -2.16 3.09 4.70
CA ALA A 16 -3.43 3.41 4.05
C ALA A 16 -3.67 2.50 2.84
N ALA A 17 -2.70 2.41 1.91
CA ALA A 17 -2.80 1.52 0.76
C ALA A 17 -2.97 0.05 1.19
N ARG A 18 -2.19 -0.41 2.17
CA ARG A 18 -2.29 -1.79 2.70
C ARG A 18 -3.68 -2.09 3.27
N LYS A 19 -4.25 -1.16 4.03
CA LYS A 19 -5.60 -1.32 4.60
C LYS A 19 -6.67 -1.32 3.52
N ALA A 20 -6.58 -0.46 2.51
CA ALA A 20 -7.54 -0.42 1.41
C ALA A 20 -7.53 -1.72 0.59
N LEU A 21 -6.36 -2.23 0.22
CA LEU A 21 -6.24 -3.52 -0.46
C LEU A 21 -6.75 -4.69 0.40
N THR A 22 -6.52 -4.61 1.72
CA THR A 22 -7.08 -5.60 2.67
C THR A 22 -8.60 -5.55 2.67
N ALA A 23 -9.20 -4.36 2.72
CA ALA A 23 -10.65 -4.19 2.69
C ALA A 23 -11.28 -4.76 1.40
N VAL A 24 -10.63 -4.59 0.25
CA VAL A 24 -11.06 -5.21 -1.01
C VAL A 24 -11.12 -6.74 -0.90
N LEU A 25 -10.07 -7.36 -0.36
CA LEU A 25 -10.03 -8.82 -0.17
C LEU A 25 -11.06 -9.28 0.87
N GLU A 26 -11.21 -8.56 1.98
CA GLU A 26 -12.20 -8.89 3.00
C GLU A 26 -13.63 -8.81 2.45
N ASN A 27 -13.93 -7.83 1.59
CA ASN A 27 -15.21 -7.75 0.89
C ASN A 27 -15.44 -8.92 -0.09
N GLN A 28 -14.38 -9.60 -0.53
CA GLN A 28 -14.44 -10.85 -1.31
C GLN A 28 -14.54 -12.11 -0.43
N GLY A 29 -14.60 -11.97 0.90
CA GLY A 29 -14.54 -13.11 1.83
C GLY A 29 -13.13 -13.70 1.99
N LEU A 30 -12.09 -13.01 1.53
CA LEU A 30 -10.69 -13.43 1.64
C LEU A 30 -10.02 -12.73 2.83
N ARG A 31 -9.18 -13.47 3.56
CA ARG A 31 -8.41 -12.91 4.68
C ARG A 31 -6.90 -12.97 4.40
N PRO A 32 -6.22 -11.82 4.23
CA PRO A 32 -4.76 -11.82 4.12
C PRO A 32 -4.12 -12.32 5.42
N THR A 33 -3.08 -13.15 5.31
CA THR A 33 -2.32 -13.65 6.46
C THR A 33 -1.01 -12.90 6.62
N SER A 34 -0.34 -13.04 7.76
CA SER A 34 1.00 -12.45 7.98
C SER A 34 2.09 -13.06 7.09
N ARG A 35 1.85 -14.23 6.48
CA ARG A 35 2.81 -14.89 5.58
C ARG A 35 2.81 -14.20 4.22
N GLY A 36 4.01 -13.92 3.69
CA GLY A 36 4.19 -13.25 2.40
C GLY A 36 4.12 -11.70 2.46
N GLY A 37 3.79 -11.14 3.62
CA GLY A 37 3.77 -9.70 3.84
C GLY A 37 2.85 -8.94 2.89
N HIS A 38 3.21 -7.70 2.59
CA HIS A 38 2.45 -6.83 1.69
C HIS A 38 2.52 -7.26 0.22
N VAL A 39 3.55 -8.03 -0.17
CA VAL A 39 3.69 -8.51 -1.56
C VAL A 39 2.56 -9.48 -1.87
N ALA A 40 2.28 -10.43 -0.97
CA ALA A 40 1.18 -11.37 -1.15
C ALA A 40 -0.19 -10.67 -1.24
N LEU A 41 -0.38 -9.56 -0.52
CA LEU A 41 -1.60 -8.75 -0.60
C LEU A 41 -1.76 -8.12 -2.00
N ILE A 42 -0.70 -7.51 -2.51
CA ILE A 42 -0.72 -6.84 -3.82
C ILE A 42 -0.88 -7.87 -4.93
N ASP A 43 -0.19 -9.00 -4.85
CA ASP A 43 -0.29 -10.08 -5.83
C ASP A 43 -1.69 -10.69 -5.86
N ALA A 44 -2.33 -10.87 -4.69
CA ALA A 44 -3.70 -11.36 -4.62
C ALA A 44 -4.68 -10.39 -5.29
N VAL A 45 -4.61 -9.09 -4.99
CA VAL A 45 -5.49 -8.09 -5.61
C VAL A 45 -5.22 -7.98 -7.13
N ARG A 46 -3.96 -8.02 -7.55
CA ARG A 46 -3.58 -8.05 -8.98
C ARG A 46 -4.11 -9.28 -9.71
N ALA A 47 -4.08 -10.45 -9.06
CA ALA A 47 -4.62 -11.67 -9.63
C ALA A 47 -6.15 -11.59 -9.84
N SER A 48 -6.87 -10.92 -8.95
CA SER A 48 -8.33 -10.76 -9.04
C SER A 48 -8.78 -9.74 -10.11
N TRP A 49 -7.99 -8.70 -10.37
CA TRP A 49 -8.43 -7.53 -11.15
C TRP A 49 -7.52 -7.13 -12.31
N GLY A 50 -6.41 -7.83 -12.51
CA GLY A 50 -5.43 -7.55 -13.55
C GLY A 50 -4.32 -6.55 -13.14
N PRO A 51 -3.26 -6.44 -13.96
CA PRO A 51 -2.04 -5.72 -13.61
C PRO A 51 -2.18 -4.18 -13.60
N THR A 52 -3.10 -3.62 -14.36
CA THR A 52 -3.24 -2.17 -14.57
C THR A 52 -3.95 -1.44 -13.45
N ALA A 53 -4.67 -2.14 -12.57
CA ALA A 53 -5.52 -1.50 -11.58
C ALA A 53 -4.81 -1.21 -10.23
N TRP A 54 -3.65 -1.83 -9.95
CA TRP A 54 -3.11 -1.87 -8.58
C TRP A 54 -1.58 -1.82 -8.49
N GLU A 55 -1.00 -0.73 -8.97
CA GLU A 55 0.41 -0.44 -8.73
C GLU A 55 0.60 0.35 -7.43
N CYS A 56 0.86 -0.35 -6.32
CA CYS A 56 1.35 0.28 -5.10
C CYS A 56 2.88 0.50 -5.21
N PRO A 57 3.36 1.73 -5.42
CA PRO A 57 4.79 2.03 -5.62
C PRO A 57 5.59 1.80 -4.35
N ALA A 58 4.93 2.03 -3.21
CA ALA A 58 5.48 1.81 -1.88
C ALA A 58 5.72 0.32 -1.57
N ALA A 59 5.52 -0.59 -2.53
CA ALA A 59 5.86 -2.01 -2.42
C ALA A 59 7.06 -2.45 -3.29
N ARG A 60 7.65 -1.54 -4.08
CA ARG A 60 8.75 -1.88 -5.00
C ARG A 60 10.01 -1.00 -4.88
N GLY A 61 9.97 0.07 -4.07
CA GLY A 61 11.12 0.96 -3.81
C GLY A 61 12.08 0.48 -2.71
N PRO A 62 13.17 1.22 -2.44
CA PRO A 62 14.11 0.91 -1.34
C PRO A 62 13.42 0.87 0.03
N HIS A 63 12.35 1.67 0.18
CA HIS A 63 11.48 1.75 1.34
C HIS A 63 10.25 0.83 1.29
N ALA A 64 10.23 -0.15 0.37
CA ALA A 64 9.07 -1.02 0.12
C ALA A 64 8.56 -1.83 1.34
N SER A 65 9.39 -1.96 2.37
CA SER A 65 9.01 -2.60 3.62
C SER A 65 8.88 -1.54 4.70
N ARG A 66 7.70 -1.47 5.33
CA ARG A 66 7.45 -0.66 6.53
C ARG A 66 8.56 -0.86 7.58
N ASN A 67 9.00 -2.10 7.76
CA ASN A 67 10.07 -2.43 8.71
C ASN A 67 11.40 -1.73 8.38
N ARG A 68 11.76 -1.59 7.09
CA ARG A 68 12.98 -0.85 6.69
C ARG A 68 12.85 0.64 6.92
N VAL A 69 11.62 1.17 6.78
CA VAL A 69 11.36 2.58 7.09
C VAL A 69 11.38 2.81 8.59
N GLU A 70 10.78 1.93 9.40
CA GLU A 70 10.71 2.02 10.87
C GLU A 70 12.01 1.65 11.58
N HIS A 71 12.84 0.81 10.97
CA HIS A 71 14.12 0.37 11.48
C HIS A 71 15.16 0.50 10.37
N PRO A 72 15.56 1.73 10.03
CA PRO A 72 16.54 1.95 8.98
C PRO A 72 17.89 1.38 9.43
N ASP A 73 18.49 0.56 8.57
CA ASP A 73 19.91 0.30 8.65
C ASP A 73 20.68 1.45 7.97
N SER A 74 21.99 1.53 8.21
CA SER A 74 22.83 2.60 7.66
C SER A 74 23.00 2.55 6.13
N SER A 75 22.51 1.49 5.46
CA SER A 75 22.65 1.29 4.02
C SER A 75 21.49 1.91 3.22
N VAL A 76 20.40 2.28 3.88
CA VAL A 76 19.23 2.89 3.23
C VAL A 76 19.19 4.40 3.55
N PRO A 77 19.21 5.28 2.54
CA PRO A 77 19.02 6.71 2.74
C PRO A 77 17.69 7.00 3.47
N PRO A 78 17.57 8.12 4.21
CA PRO A 78 16.30 8.50 4.80
C PRO A 78 15.27 8.83 3.69
N VAL A 79 13.99 8.54 3.97
CA VAL A 79 12.87 8.90 3.09
C VAL A 79 12.92 10.39 2.79
N SER A 80 12.91 10.74 1.50
CA SER A 80 12.95 12.12 1.06
C SER A 80 11.55 12.73 0.95
N PRO A 81 11.39 14.06 1.10
CA PRO A 81 10.11 14.73 0.82
C PRO A 81 9.61 14.53 -0.61
N GLN A 82 10.53 14.39 -1.57
CA GLN A 82 10.19 14.10 -2.96
C GLN A 82 9.53 12.73 -3.09
N GLU A 83 10.09 11.71 -2.44
CA GLU A 83 9.51 10.36 -2.46
C GLU A 83 8.10 10.32 -1.88
N VAL A 84 7.84 11.10 -0.82
CA VAL A 84 6.47 11.26 -0.28
C VAL A 84 5.55 11.89 -1.33
N THR A 85 6.01 12.97 -1.97
CA THR A 85 5.25 13.71 -3.00
C THR A 85 4.92 12.82 -4.21
N GLU A 86 5.82 11.91 -4.59
CA GLU A 86 5.62 10.97 -5.69
C GLU A 86 4.77 9.74 -5.29
N THR A 87 4.72 9.41 -4.00
CA THR A 87 4.00 8.24 -3.48
C THR A 87 2.54 8.57 -3.18
N LEU A 88 2.25 9.76 -2.64
CA LEU A 88 0.92 10.13 -2.19
C LEU A 88 -0.16 10.01 -3.29
N PRO A 89 0.00 10.59 -4.50
CA PRO A 89 -1.03 10.49 -5.54
C PRO A 89 -1.36 9.04 -5.92
N LYS A 90 -0.35 8.18 -5.91
CA LYS A 90 -0.50 6.76 -6.28
C LYS A 90 -1.20 5.97 -5.17
N VAL A 91 -1.04 6.39 -3.90
CA VAL A 91 -1.83 5.83 -2.79
C VAL A 91 -3.27 6.31 -2.88
N GLU A 92 -3.51 7.58 -3.22
CA GLU A 92 -4.85 8.11 -3.47
C GLU A 92 -5.57 7.34 -4.58
N ASP A 93 -4.89 7.05 -5.69
CA ASP A 93 -5.42 6.21 -6.77
C ASP A 93 -5.86 4.81 -6.26
N VAL A 94 -5.07 4.19 -5.37
CA VAL A 94 -5.41 2.90 -4.75
C VAL A 94 -6.62 3.02 -3.83
N LEU A 95 -6.73 4.09 -3.05
CA LEU A 95 -7.88 4.33 -2.17
C LEU A 95 -9.16 4.51 -3.00
N ASP A 96 -9.11 5.34 -4.04
CA ASP A 96 -10.24 5.62 -4.92
C ASP A 96 -10.69 4.37 -5.67
N ALA A 97 -9.74 3.60 -6.19
CA ALA A 97 -10.05 2.34 -6.86
C ALA A 97 -10.66 1.34 -5.87
N ALA A 98 -10.11 1.21 -4.66
CA ALA A 98 -10.63 0.30 -3.63
C ALA A 98 -12.07 0.66 -3.24
N ALA A 99 -12.35 1.94 -3.05
CA ALA A 99 -13.70 2.44 -2.75
C ALA A 99 -14.69 2.06 -3.86
N LYS A 100 -14.34 2.33 -5.13
CA LYS A 100 -15.17 1.98 -6.29
C LYS A 100 -15.43 0.48 -6.41
N VAL A 101 -14.42 -0.34 -6.14
CA VAL A 101 -14.56 -1.80 -6.16
C VAL A 101 -15.49 -2.29 -5.06
N ILE A 102 -15.32 -1.79 -3.83
CA ILE A 102 -16.16 -2.17 -2.70
C ILE A 102 -17.62 -1.77 -2.98
N GLU A 103 -17.86 -0.57 -3.51
CA GLU A 103 -19.20 -0.10 -3.88
C GLU A 103 -19.85 -0.93 -4.99
N ALA A 104 -19.08 -1.33 -6.00
CA ALA A 104 -19.56 -2.13 -7.11
C ALA A 104 -19.80 -3.62 -6.76
N MET A 105 -19.31 -4.07 -5.62
CA MET A 105 -19.43 -5.46 -5.18
C MET A 105 -20.69 -5.66 -4.32
N PRO A 106 -21.55 -6.65 -4.64
CA PRO A 106 -22.67 -6.98 -3.76
C PRO A 106 -22.14 -7.50 -2.43
N VAL A 107 -22.65 -6.94 -1.32
CA VAL A 107 -22.47 -7.53 0.00
C VAL A 107 -23.15 -8.90 0.00
N TRP A 108 -22.44 -9.93 0.43
CA TRP A 108 -23.07 -11.23 0.69
C TRP A 108 -24.06 -11.05 1.84
N THR A 109 -25.34 -10.87 1.52
CA THR A 109 -26.49 -10.90 2.45
C THR A 109 -27.35 -12.11 2.18
#